data_AF-A0A521KNV6-F1
#
_entry.id   AF-A0A521KNV6-F1
#
_cell.length_a   1.000
_cell.length_b   1.000
_cell.length_c   1.000
_cell.angle_alpha   90.00
_cell.angle_beta   90.00
_cell.angle_gamma   90.00
#
_symmetry.space_group_name_H-M   'P 1'
#
loop_
_entity.id
_entity.type
_entity.pdbx_description
1 polymer ?
#
loop_
_entity_poly.entity_id
_entity_poly.type
_entity_poly.pdbx_seq_one_letter_code
_entity_poly.pdbx_strand_id
1 'polypeptide(L)' 'MNYSGTFPSIKGQVSPEEWAARVELAACYRLVDRYGMTDMIYNHITAKVPGTEQIGRA' A
#
# COMPACT_ATOMS: atom_id res chain seq x y z
N MET A 1 20.21 16.18 -12.04
CA MET A 1 19.71 15.08 -11.19
C MET A 1 19.61 13.84 -12.05
N ASN A 2 20.40 12.81 -11.77
CA ASN A 2 20.41 11.55 -12.52
C ASN A 2 19.47 10.55 -11.84
N TYR A 3 18.18 10.64 -12.10
CA TYR A 3 17.24 9.59 -11.70
C TYR A 3 17.24 8.53 -12.80
N SER A 4 17.84 7.36 -12.53
CA SER A 4 17.59 6.19 -13.36
C SER A 4 16.10 5.88 -13.23
N GLY A 5 15.30 6.10 -14.28
CA GLY A 5 13.85 5.83 -14.30
C GLY A 5 13.46 4.36 -14.12
N THR A 6 14.43 3.52 -13.74
CA THR A 6 14.28 2.11 -13.44
C THR A 6 14.01 1.96 -11.94
N PHE A 7 12.74 1.74 -11.59
CA PHE A 7 12.35 1.34 -10.25
C PHE A 7 12.18 -0.18 -10.21
N PRO A 8 13.02 -0.92 -9.46
CA PRO A 8 12.90 -2.37 -9.38
C PRO A 8 11.57 -2.76 -8.73
N SER A 9 10.93 -3.81 -9.26
CA SER A 9 9.70 -4.35 -8.70
C SER A 9 9.98 -5.02 -7.35
N ILE A 10 9.17 -4.71 -6.34
CA ILE A 10 9.20 -5.39 -5.04
C ILE A 10 8.40 -6.71 -5.06
N LYS A 11 7.70 -7.02 -6.15
CA LYS A 11 6.96 -8.29 -6.28
C LYS A 11 7.94 -9.46 -6.20
N GLY A 12 7.68 -10.40 -5.30
CA GLY A 12 8.58 -11.53 -5.03
C GLY A 12 9.73 -11.23 -4.05
N GLN A 13 9.84 -9.99 -3.57
CA GLN A 13 10.78 -9.60 -2.48
C GLN A 13 10.09 -9.51 -1.11
N VAL A 14 8.76 -9.67 -1.07
CA VAL A 14 7.92 -9.62 0.13
C VAL A 14 7.09 -10.90 0.22
N SER A 15 6.47 -11.16 1.38
CA SER A 15 5.60 -12.34 1.51
C SER A 15 4.39 -12.27 0.56
N PRO A 16 3.80 -13.41 0.17
CA PRO A 16 2.58 -13.42 -0.64
C PRO A 16 1.42 -12.64 0.00
N GLU A 17 1.29 -12.71 1.32
CA GLU A 17 0.25 -12.03 2.10
C GLU A 17 0.44 -10.52 2.09
N GLU A 18 1.68 -10.05 2.25
CA GLU A 18 2.00 -8.64 2.13
C GLU A 18 1.75 -8.13 0.70
N TRP A 19 2.16 -8.90 -0.31
CA TRP A 19 1.92 -8.54 -1.71
C TRP A 19 0.42 -8.39 -2.01
N ALA A 20 -0.40 -9.35 -1.55
CA ALA A 20 -1.85 -9.29 -1.69
C ALA A 20 -2.43 -8.05 -0.98
N ALA A 21 -2.03 -7.79 0.27
CA ALA A 21 -2.48 -6.61 1.01
C ALA A 21 -2.12 -5.29 0.29
N ARG A 22 -0.92 -5.20 -0.31
CA ARG A 22 -0.50 -4.03 -1.11
C ARG A 22 -1.35 -3.84 -2.37
N VAL A 23 -1.69 -4.92 -3.07
CA VAL A 23 -2.55 -4.87 -4.26
C VAL A 23 -3.95 -4.40 -3.89
N GLU A 24 -4.55 -4.96 -2.84
CA GLU A 24 -5.88 -4.58 -2.36
C GLU A 24 -5.91 -3.14 -1.85
N LEU A 25 -4.88 -2.70 -1.10
CA LEU A 25 -4.76 -1.32 -0.67
C LEU A 25 -4.66 -0.36 -1.86
N ALA A 26 -3.87 -0.71 -2.89
CA ALA A 26 -3.79 0.08 -4.12
C ALA A 26 -5.12 0.11 -4.89
N ALA A 27 -5.92 -0.96 -4.85
CA ALA A 27 -7.28 -0.96 -5.41
C ALA A 27 -8.21 -0.03 -4.61
N CYS A 28 -8.13 -0.06 -3.27
CA CYS A 28 -8.89 0.82 -2.38
C CYS A 28 -8.64 2.31 -2.67
N TYR A 29 -7.37 2.71 -2.83
CA TYR A 29 -7.03 4.09 -3.23
C TYR A 29 -7.69 4.50 -4.56
N ARG A 30 -7.74 3.59 -5.55
CA ARG A 30 -8.42 3.87 -6.84
C ARG A 30 -9.94 3.98 -6.69
N LEU A 31 -10.54 3.24 -5.75
CA LEU A 31 -11.97 3.37 -5.46
C LEU A 31 -12.28 4.71 -4.79
N VAL A 32 -11.43 5.15 -3.84
CA VAL A 32 -11.56 6.46 -3.18
C VAL A 32 -11.52 7.60 -4.19
N ASP A 33 -10.60 7.55 -5.16
CA ASP A 33 -10.57 8.49 -6.29
C ASP A 33 -11.84 8.41 -7.15
N ARG A 34 -12.24 7.21 -7.57
CA ARG A 34 -13.44 7.00 -8.40
C ARG A 34 -14.72 7.56 -7.77
N TYR A 35 -14.84 7.50 -6.45
CA TYR A 35 -16.02 7.97 -5.73
C TYR A 35 -15.91 9.42 -5.22
N GLY A 36 -14.87 10.17 -5.60
CA GLY A 36 -14.69 11.58 -5.21
C GLY A 36 -14.43 11.76 -3.71
N MET A 37 -13.88 10.74 -3.05
CA MET A 37 -13.56 10.75 -1.62
C MET A 37 -12.13 11.25 -1.35
N THR A 38 -11.44 11.76 -2.37
CA THR A 38 -10.06 12.28 -2.28
C THR A 38 -10.00 13.72 -1.77
N ASP A 39 -9.08 14.00 -0.84
CA ASP A 39 -8.66 15.36 -0.51
C ASP A 39 -7.16 15.54 -0.84
N MET A 40 -6.87 15.87 -2.10
CA MET A 40 -5.52 15.97 -2.66
C MET A 40 -4.59 14.84 -2.14
N ILE A 41 -3.54 15.20 -1.40
CA ILE A 41 -2.54 14.29 -0.84
C ILE A 41 -2.74 14.03 0.67
N TYR A 42 -3.84 14.52 1.26
CA TYR A 42 -4.07 14.47 2.71
C TYR A 42 -4.67 13.14 3.19
N ASN A 43 -5.23 12.33 2.28
CA ASN A 43 -5.83 11.05 2.64
C ASN A 43 -4.80 9.96 2.95
N HIS A 44 -5.03 9.23 4.03
CA HIS A 44 -4.22 8.09 4.45
C HIS A 44 -5.13 6.87 4.65
N ILE A 45 -4.84 5.78 3.94
CA ILE A 45 -5.51 4.50 4.09
C ILE A 45 -4.45 3.50 4.49
N THR A 46 -4.67 2.80 5.61
CA THR A 46 -3.74 1.78 6.11
C THR A 46 -4.40 0.42 6.00
N ALA A 47 -3.60 -0.60 5.68
CA ALA A 47 -4.02 -2.00 5.70
C ALA A 47 -3.00 -2.79 6.53
N LYS A 48 -3.50 -3.60 7.45
CA LYS A 48 -2.67 -4.51 8.23
C LYS A 48 -2.26 -5.69 7.34
N VAL A 49 -0.96 -6.01 7.32
CA VAL A 49 -0.48 -7.22 6.65
C VAL A 49 -0.94 -8.44 7.46
N PRO A 50 -1.63 -9.42 6.85
CA PRO A 50 -2.05 -10.64 7.55
C PRO A 50 -0.86 -11.35 8.21
N GLY A 51 -1.06 -11.94 9.40
CA GLY A 51 -0.01 -12.66 10.13
C GLY A 51 1.04 -11.77 10.83
N THR A 52 0.95 -10.44 10.69
CA THR A 52 1.77 -9.52 11.49
C THR A 52 1.06 -9.21 12.81
N GLU A 53 1.35 -9.97 13.88
CA GLU A 53 0.92 -9.58 15.22
C GLU A 53 1.80 -8.45 15.73
N GLN A 54 1.18 -7.33 16.08
CA GLN A 54 1.82 -6.36 16.97
C GLN A 54 1.52 -6.84 18.39
N ILE A 55 2.53 -7.39 19.07
CA ILE A 55 2.47 -7.60 20.50
C ILE A 55 2.32 -6.21 21.10
N GLY A 56 1.14 -5.90 21.64
CA GLY A 56 0.75 -4.56 22.04
C GLY A 56 1.81 -3.91 22.94
N ARG A 57 2.35 -2.76 22.50
CA ARG A 57 2.79 -1.74 23.44
C ARG A 57 1.63 -0.80 23.65
N ALA A 58 1.04 -0.91 24.84
CA ALA A 58 0.31 0.18 25.46
C ALA A 58 1.18 1.43 25.54
#